data_AF-A0A7C5JMU1-F1
#
_entry.id   AF-A0A7C5JMU1-F1
#
_cell.length_a   1.000
_cell.length_b   1.000
_cell.length_c   1.000
_cell.angle_alpha   90.00
_cell.angle_beta   90.00
_cell.angle_gamma   90.00
#
_symmetry.space_group_name_H-M   'P 1'
#
loop_
_entity.id
_entity.type
_entity.pdbx_description
1 polymer ?
#
loop_
_entity_poly.entity_id
_entity_poly.type
_entity_poly.pdbx_seq_one_letter_code
_entity_poly.pdbx_strand_id
1 'polypeptide(L)'
;MKSKFYRIIACSWFVWGILIGNAEESKHCLLIRLNKNDKGSPDINTRLVFPGTYDFLLQSPEKKFSWADCDDLLFDVFVEKDASPGIQIMIYLQDWDHLWYQRLLQEQLQAGITNRLRVKMNPAGKNNEEWQPVGHKGRWNLRSLIEPKEVGIRIFNKRAGEAKCHIANVACTYRKERDPPYIKNFKISRKRLPCFECLTLTFTLPDRYVDPFDSDIVDVSACFVHEDGEKHCVPGFYTQDYYIEPRGANESLIPQGAPYWCVKYTPCKPGVYKYTLKVKDAYGETTYGPEEFTVTPSQLPGFIRVSKKNPLLFEFDNGTTFFPIGHNIRSPYDGRMDKLFPWQQRWPEGISAYVRYFNDMRKYGENFTEIWMAAWTLALEWTDIYPGYHGLGQFNLINAWQLDRLIDCATTNGIYINLVIHNHGKFSTYCDEEWDDNPFNIRNGGYLKIPDEFFTDSRSKRAFLKLMRYSIARDGWRPNIFAWALWSEVDLTGSDKNRWNFQDTPSVIEWHEEMSRAIKSMDIYKHIISTHVSRDYRKMNKKL
;
A
#
# COMPACT_ATOMS: atom_id res chain seq x y z
N MET A 1 -26.35 39.95 -24.51
CA MET A 1 -26.69 38.57 -24.07
C MET A 1 -25.75 38.03 -22.96
N LYS A 2 -25.18 38.90 -22.09
CA LYS A 2 -24.21 38.51 -21.03
C LYS A 2 -24.75 38.61 -19.58
N SER A 3 -26.05 38.87 -19.36
CA SER A 3 -26.58 39.12 -18.01
C SER A 3 -27.33 37.93 -17.35
N LYS A 4 -27.53 36.80 -18.04
CA LYS A 4 -28.22 35.63 -17.45
C LYS A 4 -27.30 34.65 -16.71
N PHE A 5 -25.99 34.63 -16.99
CA PHE A 5 -25.05 33.70 -16.35
C PHE A 5 -24.61 34.15 -14.94
N TYR A 6 -24.58 35.46 -14.65
CA TYR A 6 -24.16 35.98 -13.34
C TYR A 6 -25.22 35.83 -12.24
N ARG A 7 -26.52 35.77 -12.58
CA ARG A 7 -27.60 35.64 -11.58
C ARG A 7 -27.73 34.23 -11.01
N ILE A 8 -27.37 33.19 -11.77
CA ILE A 8 -27.42 31.79 -11.30
C ILE A 8 -26.27 31.52 -10.30
N ILE A 9 -25.10 32.10 -10.55
CA ILE A 9 -23.93 31.99 -9.66
C ILE A 9 -24.16 32.79 -8.37
N ALA A 10 -24.72 34.01 -8.43
CA ALA A 10 -24.97 34.78 -7.21
C ALA A 10 -26.06 34.15 -6.30
N CYS A 11 -27.11 33.54 -6.88
CA CYS A 11 -28.14 32.85 -6.10
C CYS A 11 -27.64 31.52 -5.47
N SER A 12 -26.76 30.77 -6.14
CA SER A 12 -26.18 29.57 -5.52
C SER A 12 -25.35 29.94 -4.30
N TRP A 13 -24.52 30.98 -4.37
CA TRP A 13 -23.70 31.42 -3.23
C TRP A 13 -24.51 31.89 -2.01
N PHE A 14 -25.65 32.55 -2.23
CA PHE A 14 -26.54 33.01 -1.14
C PHE A 14 -27.31 31.85 -0.48
N VAL A 15 -27.76 30.86 -1.25
CA VAL A 15 -28.38 29.63 -0.72
C VAL A 15 -27.33 28.78 0.02
N TRP A 16 -26.08 28.81 -0.43
CA TRP A 16 -24.96 28.09 0.18
C TRP A 16 -24.47 28.71 1.49
N GLY A 17 -24.45 30.03 1.63
CA GLY A 17 -24.18 30.70 2.92
C GLY A 17 -25.18 30.30 4.02
N ILE A 18 -26.40 29.90 3.63
CA ILE A 18 -27.44 29.39 4.52
C ILE A 18 -27.27 27.87 4.81
N LEU A 19 -26.73 27.09 3.87
CA LEU A 19 -26.47 25.64 4.04
C LEU A 19 -25.29 25.34 4.97
N ILE A 20 -24.26 26.20 4.98
CA ILE A 20 -23.02 25.96 5.73
C ILE A 20 -22.95 26.81 7.01
N GLY A 21 -23.94 27.68 7.26
CA GLY A 21 -23.98 28.54 8.45
C GLY A 21 -22.94 29.67 8.46
N ASN A 22 -22.07 29.76 7.46
CA ASN A 22 -21.08 30.83 7.31
C ASN A 22 -20.69 31.05 5.83
N ALA A 23 -20.70 32.31 5.38
CA ALA A 23 -20.41 32.72 4.00
C ALA A 23 -18.93 32.58 3.59
N GLU A 24 -18.02 32.35 4.53
CA GLU A 24 -16.62 31.99 4.21
C GLU A 24 -16.46 30.52 3.82
N GLU A 25 -17.29 29.60 4.34
CA GLU A 25 -17.16 28.18 4.01
C GLU A 25 -17.72 27.85 2.61
N SER A 26 -18.67 28.64 2.09
CA SER A 26 -19.18 28.51 0.73
C SER A 26 -18.15 28.82 -0.37
N LYS A 27 -17.03 29.47 -0.03
CA LYS A 27 -15.88 29.66 -0.93
C LYS A 27 -15.03 28.39 -1.12
N HIS A 28 -15.30 27.35 -0.34
CA HIS A 28 -14.48 26.15 -0.20
C HIS A 28 -15.31 24.88 -0.37
N CYS A 29 -16.24 24.87 -1.32
CA CYS A 29 -17.04 23.69 -1.60
C CYS A 29 -17.10 23.40 -3.11
N LEU A 30 -17.03 22.11 -3.45
CA LEU A 30 -17.20 21.64 -4.83
C LEU A 30 -18.59 21.07 -5.04
N LEU A 31 -19.21 21.45 -6.16
CA LEU A 31 -20.46 20.88 -6.62
C LEU A 31 -20.21 19.46 -7.11
N ILE A 32 -21.04 18.53 -6.68
CA ILE A 32 -21.05 17.14 -7.13
C ILE A 32 -22.28 16.95 -8.01
N ARG A 33 -22.13 16.25 -9.13
CA ARG A 33 -23.24 15.91 -10.03
C ARG A 33 -23.83 14.58 -9.65
N LEU A 34 -25.14 14.49 -9.76
CA LEU A 34 -25.90 13.26 -9.63
C LEU A 34 -26.07 12.63 -11.01
N ASN A 35 -25.78 11.35 -11.16
CA ASN A 35 -26.00 10.63 -12.41
C ASN A 35 -27.18 9.66 -12.28
N LYS A 36 -28.16 9.83 -13.17
CA LYS A 36 -29.23 8.88 -13.43
C LYS A 36 -29.39 8.80 -14.95
N ASN A 37 -28.76 7.81 -15.58
CA ASN A 37 -28.72 7.55 -17.04
C ASN A 37 -27.64 8.33 -17.84
N ASP A 38 -26.39 8.29 -17.39
CA ASP A 38 -25.17 8.76 -18.11
C ASP A 38 -25.07 10.26 -18.43
N LYS A 39 -25.92 11.09 -17.84
CA LYS A 39 -25.80 12.57 -17.89
C LYS A 39 -25.83 13.12 -16.47
N GLY A 40 -24.67 13.51 -15.96
CA GLY A 40 -24.55 14.16 -14.65
C GLY A 40 -25.35 15.46 -14.59
N SER A 41 -26.27 15.55 -13.63
CA SER A 41 -27.15 16.69 -13.38
C SER A 41 -26.85 17.31 -12.00
N PRO A 42 -26.94 18.65 -11.83
CA PRO A 42 -26.80 19.27 -10.51
C PRO A 42 -27.96 18.90 -9.57
N ASP A 43 -29.08 18.44 -10.13
CA ASP A 43 -30.29 18.07 -9.42
C ASP A 43 -31.01 16.90 -10.11
N ILE A 44 -31.71 16.07 -9.34
CA ILE A 44 -32.53 14.97 -9.85
C ILE A 44 -33.94 15.11 -9.32
N ASN A 45 -34.92 14.99 -10.22
CA ASN A 45 -36.32 14.81 -9.90
C ASN A 45 -36.74 13.42 -10.34
N THR A 46 -37.35 12.64 -9.44
CA THR A 46 -37.72 11.26 -9.73
C THR A 46 -38.92 10.79 -8.93
N ARG A 47 -39.66 9.82 -9.47
CA ARG A 47 -40.64 9.03 -8.72
C ARG A 47 -39.94 7.80 -8.14
N LEU A 48 -40.17 7.51 -6.87
CA LEU A 48 -39.72 6.33 -6.15
C LEU A 48 -40.94 5.47 -5.84
N VAL A 49 -40.81 4.16 -5.98
CA VAL A 49 -41.84 3.14 -5.70
C VAL A 49 -41.25 2.15 -4.71
N PHE A 50 -41.94 1.96 -3.59
CA PHE A 50 -41.49 1.14 -2.49
C PHE A 50 -42.42 -0.07 -2.28
N PRO A 51 -41.94 -1.19 -1.68
CA PRO A 51 -40.56 -1.43 -1.25
C PRO A 51 -39.59 -1.51 -2.43
N GLY A 52 -38.46 -0.83 -2.32
CA GLY A 52 -37.50 -0.65 -3.41
C GLY A 52 -36.27 0.12 -2.96
N THR A 53 -35.19 0.00 -3.73
CA THR A 53 -33.89 0.64 -3.49
C THR A 53 -33.51 1.44 -4.72
N TYR A 54 -33.13 2.70 -4.54
CA TYR A 54 -32.77 3.62 -5.60
C TYR A 54 -31.41 4.22 -5.35
N ASP A 55 -30.49 3.98 -6.29
CA ASP A 55 -29.10 4.44 -6.22
C ASP A 55 -28.89 5.64 -7.13
N PHE A 56 -28.24 6.66 -6.58
CA PHE A 56 -27.88 7.90 -7.26
C PHE A 56 -26.37 8.07 -7.18
N LEU A 57 -25.70 7.86 -8.30
CA LEU A 57 -24.24 7.95 -8.39
C LEU A 57 -23.80 9.40 -8.27
N LEU A 58 -22.73 9.59 -7.50
CA LEU A 58 -22.06 10.87 -7.31
C LEU A 58 -20.86 10.93 -8.23
N GLN A 59 -20.82 11.95 -9.08
CA GLN A 59 -19.70 12.21 -9.98
C GLN A 59 -19.18 13.62 -9.76
N SER A 60 -17.87 13.75 -9.64
CA SER A 60 -17.26 15.07 -9.67
C SER A 60 -17.34 15.66 -11.09
N PRO A 61 -17.77 16.92 -11.25
CA PRO A 61 -17.68 17.62 -12.53
C PRO A 61 -16.26 18.02 -12.91
N GLU A 62 -15.31 18.00 -11.97
CA GLU A 62 -13.93 18.42 -12.17
C GLU A 62 -12.97 17.24 -12.30
N LYS A 63 -12.17 17.23 -13.37
CA LYS A 63 -11.14 16.20 -13.61
C LYS A 63 -10.05 16.09 -12.52
N LYS A 64 -9.99 17.02 -11.55
CA LYS A 64 -8.95 17.11 -10.52
C LYS A 64 -9.47 16.94 -9.08
N PHE A 65 -10.75 16.70 -8.89
CA PHE A 65 -11.29 16.49 -7.54
C PHE A 65 -10.86 15.12 -7.01
N SER A 66 -10.38 15.09 -5.77
CA SER A 66 -10.17 13.86 -5.02
C SER A 66 -11.19 13.75 -3.90
N TRP A 67 -11.83 12.59 -3.78
CA TRP A 67 -12.69 12.28 -2.63
C TRP A 67 -11.90 12.27 -1.32
N ALA A 68 -10.58 12.06 -1.36
CA ALA A 68 -9.69 12.16 -0.21
C ALA A 68 -9.66 13.58 0.38
N ASP A 69 -9.94 14.62 -0.42
CA ASP A 69 -10.01 16.00 0.04
C ASP A 69 -11.36 16.33 0.71
N CYS A 70 -12.33 15.42 0.63
CA CYS A 70 -13.67 15.64 1.15
C CYS A 70 -13.75 15.44 2.67
N ASP A 71 -14.28 16.44 3.38
CA ASP A 71 -14.55 16.36 4.83
C ASP A 71 -16.01 16.03 5.11
N ASP A 72 -16.94 16.85 4.61
CA ASP A 72 -18.38 16.62 4.65
C ASP A 72 -18.97 16.53 3.24
N LEU A 73 -19.78 15.50 3.00
CA LEU A 73 -20.74 15.46 1.91
C LEU A 73 -22.06 16.10 2.38
N LEU A 74 -22.48 17.15 1.68
CA LEU A 74 -23.71 17.90 1.92
C LEU A 74 -24.66 17.65 0.75
N PHE A 75 -25.96 17.48 1.04
CA PHE A 75 -26.98 17.37 0.01
C PHE A 75 -28.38 17.59 0.59
N ASP A 76 -29.30 18.00 -0.28
CA ASP A 76 -30.70 18.22 0.05
C ASP A 76 -31.56 17.11 -0.55
N VAL A 77 -32.51 16.60 0.24
CA VAL A 77 -33.53 15.66 -0.22
C VAL A 77 -34.91 16.14 0.18
N PHE A 78 -35.73 16.44 -0.82
CA PHE A 78 -37.15 16.72 -0.63
C PHE A 78 -37.97 15.51 -1.10
N VAL A 79 -38.90 15.07 -0.25
CA VAL A 79 -39.92 14.08 -0.61
C VAL A 79 -41.30 14.71 -0.40
N GLU A 80 -42.25 14.43 -1.29
CA GLU A 80 -43.58 15.04 -1.21
C GLU A 80 -44.32 14.70 0.09
N LYS A 81 -45.29 15.55 0.47
CA LYS A 81 -45.97 15.48 1.78
C LYS A 81 -46.68 14.15 2.03
N ASP A 82 -47.19 13.51 0.98
CA ASP A 82 -47.96 12.26 1.06
C ASP A 82 -47.06 11.01 0.94
N ALA A 83 -45.74 11.19 0.90
CA ALA A 83 -44.79 10.09 0.86
C ALA A 83 -44.94 9.17 2.08
N SER A 84 -44.79 7.86 1.86
CA SER A 84 -44.84 6.89 2.96
C SER A 84 -43.75 7.18 4.00
N PRO A 85 -44.07 7.19 5.31
CA PRO A 85 -43.07 7.43 6.34
C PRO A 85 -42.02 6.31 6.36
N GLY A 86 -40.85 6.60 6.95
CA GLY A 86 -39.79 5.62 7.08
C GLY A 86 -38.84 5.51 5.90
N ILE A 87 -38.81 6.49 4.99
CA ILE A 87 -37.80 6.53 3.92
C ILE A 87 -36.44 6.78 4.56
N GLN A 88 -35.48 5.90 4.24
CA GLN A 88 -34.13 5.93 4.76
C GLN A 88 -33.13 6.30 3.68
N ILE A 89 -32.00 6.85 4.10
CA ILE A 89 -30.88 7.20 3.24
C ILE A 89 -29.63 6.49 3.72
N MET A 90 -28.88 5.95 2.76
CA MET A 90 -27.56 5.39 2.98
C MET A 90 -26.58 6.02 1.99
N ILE A 91 -25.40 6.37 2.46
CA ILE A 91 -24.27 6.67 1.56
C ILE A 91 -23.48 5.40 1.39
N TYR A 92 -23.00 5.14 0.19
CA TYR A 92 -22.14 4.01 -0.08
C TYR A 92 -20.94 4.43 -0.94
N LEU A 93 -19.87 3.65 -0.83
CA LEU A 93 -18.65 3.82 -1.60
C LEU A 93 -18.04 2.45 -1.92
N GLN A 94 -17.55 2.29 -3.14
CA GLN A 94 -16.64 1.22 -3.51
C GLN A 94 -15.26 1.82 -3.75
N ASP A 95 -14.25 1.38 -2.98
CA ASP A 95 -12.90 1.91 -3.09
C ASP A 95 -12.14 1.35 -4.31
N TRP A 96 -10.89 1.78 -4.48
CA TRP A 96 -10.03 1.37 -5.59
C TRP A 96 -9.83 -0.16 -5.64
N ASP A 97 -9.82 -0.83 -4.47
CA ASP A 97 -9.68 -2.30 -4.35
C ASP A 97 -11.03 -3.04 -4.42
N HIS A 98 -12.09 -2.38 -4.88
CA HIS A 98 -13.44 -2.91 -4.97
C HIS A 98 -14.10 -3.26 -3.62
N LEU A 99 -13.56 -2.78 -2.50
CA LEU A 99 -14.12 -2.98 -1.16
C LEU A 99 -15.28 -2.00 -0.94
N TRP A 100 -16.37 -2.52 -0.39
CA TRP A 100 -17.61 -1.77 -0.21
C TRP A 100 -17.74 -1.23 1.20
N TYR A 101 -18.01 0.07 1.31
CA TYR A 101 -18.32 0.75 2.55
C TYR A 101 -19.69 1.41 2.45
N GLN A 102 -20.44 1.42 3.54
CA GLN A 102 -21.74 2.05 3.59
C GLN A 102 -22.01 2.72 4.94
N ARG A 103 -22.78 3.79 4.93
CA ARG A 103 -23.20 4.52 6.13
C ARG A 103 -24.69 4.83 6.05
N LEU A 104 -25.46 4.18 6.91
CA LEU A 104 -26.88 4.48 7.07
C LEU A 104 -27.05 5.77 7.88
N LEU A 105 -27.85 6.71 7.38
CA LEU A 105 -28.20 7.90 8.14
C LEU A 105 -29.29 7.54 9.15
N GLN A 106 -29.07 7.93 10.41
CA GLN A 106 -29.98 7.56 11.51
C GLN A 106 -31.36 8.21 11.37
N GLU A 107 -31.41 9.42 10.82
CA GLU A 107 -32.64 10.17 10.60
C GLU A 107 -33.36 9.68 9.34
N GLN A 108 -34.68 9.49 9.48
CA GLN A 108 -35.56 9.23 8.34
C GLN A 108 -35.96 10.54 7.67
N LEU A 109 -36.23 10.48 6.37
CA LEU A 109 -36.71 11.65 5.64
C LEU A 109 -38.08 12.11 6.16
N GLN A 110 -38.20 13.40 6.43
CA GLN A 110 -39.45 14.05 6.75
C GLN A 110 -40.15 14.47 5.45
N ALA A 111 -41.39 14.03 5.30
CA ALA A 111 -42.23 14.33 4.15
C ALA A 111 -42.67 15.80 4.12
N GLY A 112 -42.71 16.40 2.93
CA GLY A 112 -43.18 17.77 2.71
C GLY A 112 -42.20 18.88 3.07
N ILE A 113 -40.98 18.55 3.50
CA ILE A 113 -39.90 19.51 3.77
C ILE A 113 -38.61 19.11 3.05
N THR A 114 -37.72 20.08 2.85
CA THR A 114 -36.35 19.81 2.38
C THR A 114 -35.50 19.34 3.54
N ASN A 115 -35.07 18.08 3.51
CA ASN A 115 -34.16 17.49 4.47
C ASN A 115 -32.73 17.87 4.06
N ARG A 116 -32.03 18.62 4.90
CA ARG A 116 -30.64 19.03 4.66
C ARG A 116 -29.71 18.08 5.37
N LEU A 117 -28.92 17.34 4.62
CA LEU A 117 -28.14 16.22 5.14
C LEU A 117 -26.65 16.52 5.05
N ARG A 118 -25.93 16.14 6.10
CA ARG A 118 -24.47 16.24 6.21
C ARG A 118 -23.91 14.89 6.60
N VAL A 119 -22.92 14.42 5.86
CA VAL A 119 -22.26 13.13 6.09
C VAL A 119 -20.76 13.33 6.16
N LYS A 120 -20.16 12.96 7.28
CA LYS A 120 -18.71 13.00 7.42
C LYS A 120 -18.07 11.91 6.56
N MET A 121 -17.26 12.35 5.61
CA MET A 121 -16.44 11.50 4.74
C MET A 121 -15.08 11.26 5.38
N ASN A 122 -14.54 12.23 6.11
CA ASN A 122 -13.24 12.11 6.76
C ASN A 122 -13.23 11.01 7.86
N PRO A 123 -12.29 10.04 7.81
CA PRO A 123 -12.16 8.94 8.77
C PRO A 123 -11.67 9.34 10.17
N ALA A 124 -11.41 10.63 10.43
CA ALA A 124 -10.97 11.10 11.74
C ALA A 124 -12.02 10.92 12.87
N GLY A 125 -11.56 10.56 14.07
CA GLY A 125 -12.38 10.51 15.28
C GLY A 125 -13.43 9.38 15.27
N LYS A 126 -14.63 9.67 15.79
CA LYS A 126 -15.74 8.71 15.87
C LYS A 126 -16.34 8.35 14.50
N ASN A 127 -16.07 9.15 13.47
CA ASN A 127 -16.65 8.95 12.13
C ASN A 127 -16.25 7.63 11.49
N ASN A 128 -15.07 7.09 11.86
CA ASN A 128 -14.60 5.79 11.40
C ASN A 128 -15.55 4.64 11.76
N GLU A 129 -16.29 4.77 12.87
CA GLU A 129 -17.19 3.72 13.36
C GLU A 129 -18.60 3.80 12.72
N GLU A 130 -18.92 4.90 12.05
CA GLU A 130 -20.21 5.10 11.39
C GLU A 130 -20.26 4.49 9.98
N TRP A 131 -19.10 4.34 9.34
CA TRP A 131 -18.94 3.66 8.07
C TRP A 131 -18.71 2.18 8.28
N GLN A 132 -19.58 1.38 7.68
CA GLN A 132 -19.61 -0.07 7.81
C GLN A 132 -18.97 -0.72 6.58
N PRO A 133 -17.94 -1.56 6.75
CA PRO A 133 -17.46 -2.41 5.67
C PRO A 133 -18.48 -3.51 5.34
N VAL A 134 -18.62 -3.85 4.06
CA VAL A 134 -19.59 -4.85 3.56
C VAL A 134 -18.83 -6.04 3.00
N GLY A 135 -18.89 -7.18 3.69
CA GLY A 135 -18.22 -8.41 3.26
C GLY A 135 -16.73 -8.49 3.60
N HIS A 136 -16.19 -7.53 4.36
CA HIS A 136 -14.80 -7.53 4.85
C HIS A 136 -14.70 -6.87 6.23
N LYS A 137 -13.48 -6.81 6.79
CA LYS A 137 -13.19 -6.24 8.13
C LYS A 137 -12.25 -5.03 8.10
N GLY A 138 -11.89 -4.55 6.90
CA GLY A 138 -11.14 -3.31 6.71
C GLY A 138 -11.96 -2.12 7.21
N ARG A 139 -11.40 -1.32 8.12
CA ARG A 139 -12.08 -0.13 8.65
C ARG A 139 -11.97 1.04 7.66
N TRP A 140 -12.97 1.91 7.69
CA TRP A 140 -12.97 3.16 6.92
C TRP A 140 -11.72 3.99 7.21
N ASN A 141 -11.02 4.40 6.15
CA ASN A 141 -9.77 5.13 6.24
C ASN A 141 -9.57 6.00 4.99
N LEU A 142 -8.55 6.87 4.98
CA LEU A 142 -8.35 7.83 3.88
C LEU A 142 -8.15 7.15 2.54
N ARG A 143 -7.47 6.00 2.51
CA ARG A 143 -7.17 5.30 1.26
C ARG A 143 -8.44 4.81 0.57
N SER A 144 -9.50 4.51 1.31
CA SER A 144 -10.81 4.17 0.74
C SER A 144 -11.43 5.32 -0.09
N LEU A 145 -10.95 6.55 0.10
CA LEU A 145 -11.39 7.73 -0.64
C LEU A 145 -10.44 8.13 -1.77
N ILE A 146 -9.36 7.38 -1.99
CA ILE A 146 -8.44 7.62 -3.12
C ILE A 146 -9.00 6.88 -4.33
N GLU A 147 -9.31 7.61 -5.40
CA GLU A 147 -9.80 7.07 -6.68
C GLU A 147 -10.93 6.00 -6.53
N PRO A 148 -12.00 6.27 -5.76
CA PRO A 148 -13.06 5.30 -5.55
C PRO A 148 -13.75 4.97 -6.89
N LYS A 149 -14.07 3.70 -7.10
CA LYS A 149 -14.77 3.23 -8.30
C LYS A 149 -16.21 3.72 -8.35
N GLU A 150 -16.85 3.81 -7.18
CA GLU A 150 -18.24 4.24 -7.07
C GLU A 150 -18.47 5.00 -5.77
N VAL A 151 -19.22 6.09 -5.82
CA VAL A 151 -19.75 6.78 -4.64
C VAL A 151 -21.20 7.12 -4.91
N GLY A 152 -22.10 6.89 -3.96
CA GLY A 152 -23.53 7.06 -4.21
C GLY A 152 -24.38 7.35 -2.98
N ILE A 153 -25.55 7.93 -3.26
CA ILE A 153 -26.66 8.08 -2.32
C ILE A 153 -27.69 7.01 -2.66
N ARG A 154 -28.06 6.21 -1.67
CA ARG A 154 -29.11 5.18 -1.77
C ARG A 154 -30.33 5.60 -0.96
N ILE A 155 -31.50 5.60 -1.60
CA ILE A 155 -32.79 5.87 -0.96
C ILE A 155 -33.64 4.61 -1.01
N PHE A 156 -34.18 4.20 0.13
CA PHE A 156 -35.00 2.99 0.23
C PHE A 156 -36.06 3.11 1.31
N ASN A 157 -37.11 2.30 1.20
CA ASN A 157 -38.12 2.14 2.24
C ASN A 157 -38.62 0.69 2.25
N LYS A 158 -38.91 0.16 3.45
CA LYS A 158 -39.51 -1.17 3.61
C LYS A 158 -41.04 -1.15 3.45
N ARG A 159 -41.66 0.01 3.62
CA ARG A 159 -43.11 0.18 3.48
C ARG A 159 -43.48 0.41 2.03
N ALA A 160 -44.59 -0.20 1.59
CA ALA A 160 -45.11 0.02 0.25
C ALA A 160 -45.65 1.44 0.10
N GLY A 161 -45.42 2.04 -1.06
CA GLY A 161 -45.92 3.38 -1.37
C GLY A 161 -45.08 4.07 -2.44
N GLU A 162 -45.44 5.30 -2.77
CA GLU A 162 -44.72 6.07 -3.76
C GLU A 162 -44.35 7.44 -3.21
N ALA A 163 -43.29 8.03 -3.78
CA ALA A 163 -42.87 9.37 -3.44
C ALA A 163 -42.21 10.06 -4.64
N LYS A 164 -42.64 11.28 -4.95
CA LYS A 164 -41.81 12.21 -5.71
C LYS A 164 -40.68 12.70 -4.84
N CYS A 165 -39.46 12.47 -5.31
CA CYS A 165 -38.22 12.81 -4.65
C CYS A 165 -37.42 13.80 -5.51
N HIS A 166 -36.89 14.82 -4.86
CA HIS A 166 -35.95 15.77 -5.44
C HIS A 166 -34.65 15.76 -4.63
N ILE A 167 -33.54 15.49 -5.30
CA ILE A 167 -32.20 15.53 -4.71
C ILE A 167 -31.44 16.69 -5.36
N ALA A 168 -30.86 17.57 -4.55
CA ALA A 168 -30.19 18.77 -5.02
C ALA A 168 -29.04 19.18 -4.10
N ASN A 169 -28.31 20.23 -4.50
CA ASN A 169 -27.25 20.87 -3.70
C ASN A 169 -26.17 19.89 -3.20
N VAL A 170 -25.86 18.88 -4.01
CA VAL A 170 -24.83 17.89 -3.64
C VAL A 170 -23.45 18.54 -3.73
N ALA A 171 -22.72 18.40 -2.65
CA ALA A 171 -21.62 19.28 -2.34
C ALA A 171 -20.61 18.60 -1.42
N CYS A 172 -19.34 18.96 -1.56
CA CYS A 172 -18.32 18.53 -0.63
C CYS A 172 -17.59 19.74 -0.02
N THR A 173 -17.42 19.74 1.30
CA THR A 173 -16.51 20.67 2.00
C THR A 173 -15.08 20.12 1.99
N TYR A 174 -14.08 20.99 1.89
CA TYR A 174 -12.68 20.55 1.93
C TYR A 174 -12.17 20.29 3.34
N ARG A 175 -11.30 19.29 3.47
CA ARG A 175 -10.51 19.06 4.69
C ARG A 175 -9.61 20.24 5.01
N LYS A 176 -9.56 20.59 6.29
CA LYS A 176 -8.72 21.66 6.85
C LYS A 176 -7.95 21.16 8.06
N GLU A 177 -7.15 20.10 7.90
CA GLU A 177 -6.24 19.68 8.96
C GLU A 177 -4.87 20.31 8.72
N ARG A 178 -4.39 21.08 9.70
CA ARG A 178 -3.11 21.82 9.63
C ARG A 178 -2.28 21.71 10.90
N ASP A 179 -2.73 20.90 11.86
CA ASP A 179 -2.01 20.71 13.10
C ASP A 179 -0.79 19.81 12.87
N PRO A 180 0.29 19.98 13.66
CA PRO A 180 1.40 19.03 13.66
C PRO A 180 0.93 17.58 13.84
N PRO A 181 1.68 16.59 13.34
CA PRO A 181 1.32 15.19 13.51
C PRO A 181 1.24 14.83 14.99
N TYR A 182 0.41 13.84 15.34
CA TYR A 182 0.32 13.30 16.70
C TYR A 182 0.41 11.77 16.68
N ILE A 183 0.94 11.19 17.75
CA ILE A 183 1.08 9.73 17.90
C ILE A 183 -0.01 9.23 18.86
N LYS A 184 -0.83 8.28 18.40
CA LYS A 184 -1.88 7.61 19.21
C LYS A 184 -1.69 6.09 19.19
N ASN A 185 -2.35 5.40 20.12
CA ASN A 185 -2.39 3.94 20.19
C ASN A 185 -1.00 3.27 20.17
N PHE A 186 0.00 3.94 20.77
CA PHE A 186 1.37 3.44 20.81
C PHE A 186 1.44 2.14 21.62
N LYS A 187 2.07 1.12 21.04
CA LYS A 187 2.35 -0.17 21.68
C LYS A 187 3.76 -0.62 21.33
N ILE A 188 4.40 -1.26 22.30
CA ILE A 188 5.68 -1.95 22.16
C ILE A 188 5.42 -3.45 22.32
N SER A 189 6.04 -4.29 21.48
CA SER A 189 5.84 -5.74 21.54
C SER A 189 6.33 -6.34 22.86
N ARG A 190 7.43 -5.81 23.42
CA ARG A 190 8.03 -6.25 24.68
C ARG A 190 9.08 -5.26 25.19
N LYS A 191 9.26 -5.19 26.52
CA LYS A 191 10.31 -4.37 27.17
C LYS A 191 11.60 -5.14 27.49
N ARG A 192 11.62 -6.45 27.24
CA ARG A 192 12.79 -7.31 27.36
C ARG A 192 12.80 -8.34 26.25
N LEU A 193 13.92 -8.49 25.54
CA LEU A 193 14.07 -9.46 24.45
C LEU A 193 15.52 -9.94 24.31
N PRO A 194 15.78 -11.13 23.74
CA PRO A 194 17.12 -11.55 23.37
C PRO A 194 17.69 -10.77 22.17
N CYS A 195 19.02 -10.73 22.03
CA CYS A 195 19.67 -10.30 20.79
C CYS A 195 19.13 -11.08 19.59
N PHE A 196 19.10 -10.41 18.43
CA PHE A 196 18.63 -10.95 17.16
C PHE A 196 17.12 -11.27 17.10
N GLU A 197 16.35 -10.92 18.12
CA GLU A 197 14.88 -10.92 18.04
C GLU A 197 14.32 -9.54 17.73
N CYS A 198 13.13 -9.50 17.13
CA CYS A 198 12.46 -8.24 16.78
C CYS A 198 11.82 -7.57 17.99
N LEU A 199 12.14 -6.29 18.17
CA LEU A 199 11.29 -5.30 18.82
C LEU A 199 10.35 -4.67 17.79
N THR A 200 9.08 -4.51 18.14
CA THR A 200 8.09 -3.88 17.26
C THR A 200 7.40 -2.75 17.99
N LEU A 201 7.37 -1.56 17.39
CA LEU A 201 6.58 -0.43 17.83
C LEU A 201 5.42 -0.25 16.85
N THR A 202 4.19 -0.23 17.34
CA THR A 202 2.99 0.04 16.52
C THR A 202 2.25 1.25 17.05
N PHE A 203 1.76 2.11 16.16
CA PHE A 203 1.04 3.31 16.53
C PHE A 203 0.20 3.82 15.35
N THR A 204 -0.63 4.82 15.60
CA THR A 204 -1.45 5.49 14.59
C THR A 204 -1.10 6.97 14.53
N LEU A 205 -1.08 7.52 13.32
CA LEU A 205 -0.93 8.94 13.03
C LEU A 205 -2.28 9.52 12.54
N PRO A 206 -2.41 10.84 12.35
CA PRO A 206 -3.59 11.38 11.69
C PRO A 206 -3.80 10.73 10.31
N ASP A 207 -5.02 10.32 10.00
CA ASP A 207 -5.36 9.64 8.74
C ASP A 207 -5.58 10.64 7.60
N ARG A 208 -4.47 11.29 7.20
CA ARG A 208 -4.44 12.43 6.27
C ARG A 208 -3.44 12.32 5.12
N TYR A 209 -2.69 11.22 5.05
CA TYR A 209 -1.61 11.05 4.06
C TYR A 209 -2.11 10.25 2.86
N VAL A 210 -2.28 10.93 1.72
CA VAL A 210 -2.68 10.28 0.45
C VAL A 210 -1.63 9.28 -0.02
N ASP A 211 -0.35 9.63 0.14
CA ASP A 211 0.77 8.72 -0.07
C ASP A 211 1.56 8.59 1.24
N PRO A 212 1.26 7.56 2.06
CA PRO A 212 1.97 7.29 3.32
C PRO A 212 3.31 6.58 3.09
N PHE A 213 3.71 6.32 1.85
CA PHE A 213 4.96 5.63 1.52
C PHE A 213 6.07 6.60 1.14
N ASP A 214 5.71 7.84 0.79
CA ASP A 214 6.65 8.91 0.51
C ASP A 214 7.12 9.64 1.79
N SER A 215 8.41 9.51 2.11
CA SER A 215 9.01 10.22 3.25
C SER A 215 9.05 11.74 3.08
N ASP A 216 8.88 12.26 1.87
CA ASP A 216 8.75 13.71 1.66
C ASP A 216 7.36 14.22 2.10
N ILE A 217 6.36 13.34 2.19
CA ILE A 217 5.00 13.65 2.67
C ILE A 217 4.90 13.40 4.18
N VAL A 218 5.36 12.25 4.63
CA VAL A 218 5.39 11.88 6.05
C VAL A 218 6.61 11.01 6.33
N ASP A 219 7.58 11.57 7.06
CA ASP A 219 8.76 10.83 7.50
C ASP A 219 8.56 10.32 8.92
N VAL A 220 8.72 9.01 9.06
CA VAL A 220 8.65 8.29 10.34
C VAL A 220 9.98 7.60 10.56
N SER A 221 10.61 7.85 11.70
CA SER A 221 11.87 7.21 12.09
C SER A 221 11.94 6.99 13.59
N ALA A 222 12.60 5.92 14.02
CA ALA A 222 12.92 5.69 15.42
C ALA A 222 14.43 5.54 15.58
N CYS A 223 14.99 6.21 16.58
CA CYS A 223 16.38 6.08 16.95
C CYS A 223 16.52 5.33 18.27
N PHE A 224 17.39 4.32 18.27
CA PHE A 224 17.72 3.43 19.36
C PHE A 224 19.16 3.71 19.79
N VAL A 225 19.38 3.99 21.06
CA VAL A 225 20.68 4.33 21.64
C VAL A 225 21.00 3.30 22.72
N HIS A 226 22.06 2.54 22.53
CA HIS A 226 22.58 1.60 23.51
C HIS A 226 23.27 2.36 24.66
N GLU A 227 23.39 1.75 25.84
CA GLU A 227 24.00 2.34 27.04
C GLU A 227 25.47 2.77 26.87
N ASP A 228 26.18 2.26 25.86
CA ASP A 228 27.53 2.70 25.50
C ASP A 228 27.58 3.90 24.53
N GLY A 229 26.42 4.38 24.09
CA GLY A 229 26.28 5.49 23.15
C GLY A 229 26.12 5.10 21.68
N GLU A 230 26.20 3.83 21.31
CA GLU A 230 25.93 3.38 19.93
C GLU A 230 24.49 3.71 19.53
N LYS A 231 24.32 4.39 18.38
CA LYS A 231 23.04 4.89 17.91
C LYS A 231 22.66 4.29 16.56
N HIS A 232 21.46 3.73 16.48
CA HIS A 232 20.85 3.22 15.26
C HIS A 232 19.53 3.94 15.00
N CYS A 233 19.34 4.51 13.81
CA CYS A 233 18.04 5.03 13.40
C CYS A 233 17.49 4.18 12.26
N VAL A 234 16.24 3.76 12.39
CA VAL A 234 15.54 2.97 11.37
C VAL A 234 14.25 3.68 10.94
N PRO A 235 13.89 3.58 9.66
CA PRO A 235 12.62 4.11 9.18
C PRO A 235 11.43 3.32 9.72
N GLY A 236 10.31 4.01 9.93
CA GLY A 236 8.99 3.38 10.05
C GLY A 236 8.33 3.16 8.70
N PHE A 237 7.28 2.34 8.70
CA PHE A 237 6.50 2.00 7.52
C PHE A 237 5.00 1.92 7.84
N TYR A 238 4.19 2.20 6.83
CA TYR A 238 2.73 2.08 6.85
C TYR A 238 2.31 0.65 6.47
N THR A 239 1.31 0.10 7.14
CA THR A 239 0.87 -1.29 6.92
C THR A 239 -0.59 -1.51 7.28
N GLN A 240 -1.16 -2.61 6.83
CA GLN A 240 -2.46 -3.11 7.26
C GLN A 240 -2.39 -4.63 7.45
N ASP A 241 -3.19 -5.15 8.36
CA ASP A 241 -3.33 -6.59 8.57
C ASP A 241 -4.37 -7.18 7.61
N TYR A 242 -4.15 -8.44 7.23
CA TYR A 242 -5.07 -9.22 6.40
C TYR A 242 -5.34 -10.58 7.04
N TYR A 243 -6.41 -11.21 6.57
CA TYR A 243 -6.74 -12.59 6.88
C TYR A 243 -6.84 -13.37 5.57
N ILE A 244 -6.19 -14.52 5.50
CA ILE A 244 -6.34 -15.45 4.37
C ILE A 244 -7.58 -16.29 4.63
N GLU A 245 -8.61 -16.11 3.82
CA GLU A 245 -9.76 -17.01 3.80
C GLU A 245 -9.44 -18.19 2.86
N PRO A 246 -9.38 -19.43 3.37
CA PRO A 246 -9.10 -20.60 2.54
C PRO A 246 -10.31 -20.92 1.66
N ARG A 247 -10.26 -20.55 0.37
CA ARG A 247 -11.29 -20.89 -0.63
C ARG A 247 -10.75 -21.85 -1.70
N GLY A 248 -10.44 -23.08 -1.29
CA GLY A 248 -9.93 -24.10 -2.21
C GLY A 248 -8.61 -23.68 -2.85
N ALA A 249 -8.53 -23.69 -4.19
CA ALA A 249 -7.31 -23.34 -4.92
C ALA A 249 -7.01 -21.82 -5.00
N ASN A 250 -8.00 -20.96 -4.70
CA ASN A 250 -7.83 -19.52 -4.70
C ASN A 250 -7.85 -19.00 -3.26
N GLU A 251 -6.83 -18.25 -2.88
CA GLU A 251 -6.79 -17.56 -1.58
C GLU A 251 -7.44 -16.20 -1.70
N SER A 252 -8.37 -15.87 -0.79
CA SER A 252 -8.91 -14.51 -0.69
C SER A 252 -8.30 -13.82 0.52
N LEU A 253 -7.77 -12.61 0.32
CA LEU A 253 -7.19 -11.80 1.38
C LEU A 253 -8.19 -10.74 1.81
N ILE A 254 -8.59 -10.80 3.07
CA ILE A 254 -9.61 -9.92 3.64
C ILE A 254 -8.91 -8.92 4.56
N PRO A 255 -8.97 -7.61 4.30
CA PRO A 255 -8.36 -6.60 5.17
C PRO A 255 -8.95 -6.65 6.57
N GLN A 256 -8.11 -6.40 7.58
CA GLN A 256 -8.45 -6.40 8.99
C GLN A 256 -8.12 -5.04 9.62
N GLY A 257 -9.13 -4.39 10.20
CA GLY A 257 -8.92 -3.12 10.90
C GLY A 257 -8.54 -1.97 9.97
N ALA A 258 -8.10 -0.87 10.57
CA ALA A 258 -7.54 0.27 9.84
C ALA A 258 -6.03 0.06 9.64
N PRO A 259 -5.44 0.62 8.58
CA PRO A 259 -4.00 0.70 8.46
C PRO A 259 -3.35 1.45 9.65
N TYR A 260 -2.10 1.15 9.91
CA TYR A 260 -1.33 1.71 11.03
C TYR A 260 0.16 1.81 10.68
N TRP A 261 0.92 2.44 11.56
CA TRP A 261 2.36 2.62 11.42
C TRP A 261 3.13 1.66 12.30
N CYS A 262 4.25 1.19 11.78
CA CYS A 262 5.10 0.23 12.44
C CYS A 262 6.58 0.63 12.31
N VAL A 263 7.35 0.34 13.36
CA VAL A 263 8.81 0.35 13.36
C VAL A 263 9.26 -1.00 13.88
N LYS A 264 10.19 -1.65 13.16
CA LYS A 264 10.79 -2.91 13.59
C LYS A 264 12.30 -2.72 13.76
N TYR A 265 12.83 -3.24 14.86
CA TYR A 265 14.24 -3.14 15.22
C TYR A 265 14.74 -4.44 15.85
N THR A 266 15.85 -4.95 15.34
CA THR A 266 16.58 -6.10 15.87
C THR A 266 17.87 -5.61 16.55
N PRO A 267 17.99 -5.66 17.89
CA PRO A 267 19.23 -5.31 18.57
C PRO A 267 20.25 -6.46 18.47
N CYS A 268 21.50 -6.11 18.15
CA CYS A 268 22.59 -7.08 17.98
C CYS A 268 23.53 -7.19 19.19
N LYS A 269 23.32 -6.37 20.23
CA LYS A 269 24.16 -6.29 21.42
C LYS A 269 23.32 -6.34 22.70
N PRO A 270 23.71 -7.10 23.74
CA PRO A 270 23.02 -7.08 25.03
C PRO A 270 23.28 -5.76 25.77
N GLY A 271 22.29 -5.29 26.53
CA GLY A 271 22.39 -4.06 27.30
C GLY A 271 21.06 -3.31 27.37
N VAL A 272 21.05 -2.14 28.00
CA VAL A 272 19.89 -1.24 28.01
C VAL A 272 19.90 -0.35 26.77
N TYR A 273 18.74 -0.22 26.14
CA TYR A 273 18.54 0.69 25.01
C TYR A 273 17.48 1.73 25.37
N LYS A 274 17.75 2.97 24.98
CA LYS A 274 16.77 4.07 24.93
C LYS A 274 16.28 4.24 23.51
N TYR A 275 14.98 4.49 23.31
CA TYR A 275 14.45 4.81 21.99
C TYR A 275 13.60 6.07 21.98
N THR A 276 13.67 6.80 20.87
CA THR A 276 12.82 7.94 20.55
C THR A 276 12.22 7.74 19.17
N LEU A 277 10.91 7.88 19.04
CA LEU A 277 10.18 7.90 17.77
C LEU A 277 9.98 9.36 17.34
N LYS A 278 10.25 9.68 16.08
CA LYS A 278 10.04 10.99 15.48
C LYS A 278 9.17 10.86 14.23
N VAL A 279 8.22 11.79 14.10
CA VAL A 279 7.34 11.91 12.93
C VAL A 279 7.39 13.35 12.45
N LYS A 280 7.55 13.54 11.15
CA LYS A 280 7.58 14.85 10.49
C LYS A 280 6.70 14.82 9.24
N ASP A 281 5.90 15.85 9.07
CA ASP A 281 5.18 16.13 7.82
C ASP A 281 5.20 17.63 7.51
N ALA A 282 4.45 18.07 6.51
CA ALA A 282 4.38 19.48 6.09
C ALA A 282 3.86 20.44 7.17
N TYR A 283 3.19 19.94 8.21
CA TYR A 283 2.55 20.75 9.26
C TYR A 283 3.36 20.79 10.56
N GLY A 284 4.45 20.04 10.65
CA GLY A 284 5.38 20.10 11.79
C GLY A 284 5.99 18.75 12.13
N GLU A 285 6.41 18.62 13.38
CA GLU A 285 6.99 17.39 13.91
C GLU A 285 6.45 17.04 15.29
N THR A 286 6.48 15.76 15.62
CA THR A 286 6.19 15.25 16.95
C THR A 286 7.15 14.13 17.32
N THR A 287 7.32 13.93 18.64
CA THR A 287 8.21 12.92 19.20
C THR A 287 7.50 12.11 20.27
N TYR A 288 7.93 10.86 20.42
CA TYR A 288 7.53 9.98 21.53
C TYR A 288 8.79 9.38 22.18
N GLY A 289 8.82 9.36 23.51
CA GLY A 289 9.98 8.94 24.30
C GLY A 289 10.83 10.11 24.81
N PRO A 290 12.03 9.85 25.37
CA PRO A 290 12.70 8.55 25.38
C PRO A 290 12.03 7.51 26.30
N GLU A 291 12.02 6.25 25.86
CA GLU A 291 11.59 5.08 26.64
C GLU A 291 12.71 4.02 26.60
N GLU A 292 12.66 3.04 27.49
CA GLU A 292 13.71 2.03 27.64
C GLU A 292 13.22 0.59 27.43
N PHE A 293 14.13 -0.26 26.95
CA PHE A 293 13.99 -1.72 26.95
C PHE A 293 15.36 -2.39 27.17
N THR A 294 15.33 -3.65 27.62
CA THR A 294 16.53 -4.43 27.92
C THR A 294 16.74 -5.54 26.91
N VAL A 295 17.97 -5.66 26.41
CA VAL A 295 18.38 -6.72 25.51
C VAL A 295 19.25 -7.73 26.26
N THR A 296 18.91 -9.00 26.14
CA THR A 296 19.63 -10.12 26.79
C THR A 296 20.48 -10.89 25.79
N PRO A 297 21.55 -11.58 26.23
CA PRO A 297 22.30 -12.49 25.36
C PRO A 297 21.40 -13.56 24.72
N SER A 298 21.76 -14.00 23.51
CA SER A 298 21.02 -14.99 22.73
C SER A 298 21.98 -16.02 22.13
N GLN A 299 21.44 -17.20 21.80
CA GLN A 299 22.14 -18.24 21.02
C GLN A 299 21.83 -18.16 19.53
N LEU A 300 20.97 -17.23 19.11
CA LEU A 300 20.69 -17.00 17.70
C LEU A 300 21.99 -16.58 16.97
N PRO A 301 22.23 -17.10 15.77
CA PRO A 301 23.52 -16.92 15.11
C PRO A 301 23.76 -15.50 14.58
N GLY A 302 22.68 -14.72 14.41
CA GLY A 302 22.70 -13.36 13.88
C GLY A 302 22.52 -13.31 12.37
N PHE A 303 22.96 -12.24 11.74
CA PHE A 303 22.84 -12.03 10.28
C PHE A 303 23.94 -12.77 9.53
N ILE A 304 23.68 -13.09 8.27
CA ILE A 304 24.67 -13.70 7.37
C ILE A 304 25.53 -12.62 6.72
N ARG A 305 26.84 -12.89 6.65
CA ARG A 305 27.89 -12.03 6.09
C ARG A 305 28.78 -12.83 5.16
N VAL A 306 29.51 -12.13 4.29
CA VAL A 306 30.71 -12.70 3.66
C VAL A 306 31.73 -12.98 4.76
N SER A 307 32.30 -14.19 4.76
CA SER A 307 33.22 -14.59 5.83
C SER A 307 34.49 -13.75 5.82
N LYS A 308 34.89 -13.28 7.00
CA LYS A 308 36.16 -12.55 7.17
C LYS A 308 37.38 -13.47 7.03
N LYS A 309 37.21 -14.77 7.30
CA LYS A 309 38.28 -15.78 7.22
C LYS A 309 38.47 -16.28 5.80
N ASN A 310 37.38 -16.49 5.07
CA ASN A 310 37.41 -16.91 3.67
C ASN A 310 36.33 -16.15 2.87
N PRO A 311 36.71 -15.10 2.11
CA PRO A 311 35.75 -14.30 1.34
C PRO A 311 34.97 -15.05 0.25
N LEU A 312 35.29 -16.32 -0.01
CA LEU A 312 34.53 -17.20 -0.91
C LEU A 312 33.35 -17.91 -0.22
N LEU A 313 33.21 -17.77 1.10
CA LEU A 313 32.18 -18.40 1.91
C LEU A 313 31.38 -17.36 2.70
N PHE A 314 30.29 -17.81 3.31
CA PHE A 314 29.47 -16.99 4.20
C PHE A 314 29.60 -17.46 5.66
N GLU A 315 29.35 -16.56 6.59
CA GLU A 315 29.28 -16.85 8.03
C GLU A 315 28.20 -16.00 8.69
N PHE A 316 27.65 -16.50 9.79
CA PHE A 316 26.79 -15.72 10.66
C PHE A 316 27.61 -14.72 11.51
N ASP A 317 26.97 -13.72 12.10
CA ASP A 317 27.62 -12.76 12.99
C ASP A 317 28.36 -13.44 14.17
N ASN A 318 27.91 -14.62 14.62
CA ASN A 318 28.60 -15.42 15.64
C ASN A 318 29.84 -16.21 15.12
N GLY A 319 30.16 -16.11 13.82
CA GLY A 319 31.29 -16.77 13.17
C GLY A 319 31.03 -18.21 12.68
N THR A 320 29.80 -18.73 12.84
CA THR A 320 29.43 -20.05 12.30
C THR A 320 29.34 -19.98 10.79
N THR A 321 29.97 -20.92 10.08
CA THR A 321 29.91 -21.00 8.62
C THR A 321 28.47 -21.22 8.14
N PHE A 322 28.10 -20.49 7.09
CA PHE A 322 26.85 -20.69 6.37
C PHE A 322 27.16 -21.09 4.92
N PHE A 323 26.59 -22.19 4.47
CA PHE A 323 26.69 -22.65 3.08
C PHE A 323 25.27 -22.77 2.52
N PRO A 324 24.87 -21.95 1.53
CA PRO A 324 23.51 -21.96 1.00
C PRO A 324 23.29 -23.21 0.14
N ILE A 325 22.25 -23.96 0.46
CA ILE A 325 21.81 -25.15 -0.28
C ILE A 325 20.30 -25.05 -0.46
N GLY A 326 19.84 -25.07 -1.71
CA GLY A 326 18.45 -25.32 -2.02
C GLY A 326 18.07 -24.94 -3.44
N HIS A 327 16.78 -25.06 -3.72
CA HIS A 327 16.20 -24.78 -5.03
C HIS A 327 15.78 -23.31 -5.20
N ASN A 328 15.75 -22.84 -6.44
CA ASN A 328 15.08 -21.59 -6.77
C ASN A 328 13.56 -21.83 -6.82
N ILE A 329 12.82 -21.26 -5.87
CA ILE A 329 11.36 -21.31 -5.80
C ILE A 329 10.81 -19.88 -5.95
N ARG A 330 11.24 -19.20 -7.01
CA ARG A 330 10.94 -17.79 -7.32
C ARG A 330 9.49 -17.35 -7.10
N SER A 331 8.52 -18.19 -7.42
CA SER A 331 7.08 -17.91 -7.34
C SER A 331 6.29 -19.18 -6.99
N PRO A 332 5.08 -19.06 -6.40
CA PRO A 332 4.30 -20.22 -5.98
C PRO A 332 3.81 -21.07 -7.15
N TYR A 333 3.73 -20.47 -8.35
CA TYR A 333 3.42 -21.15 -9.60
C TYR A 333 4.27 -20.62 -10.77
N ASP A 334 4.33 -21.40 -11.86
CA ASP A 334 5.01 -21.06 -13.11
C ASP A 334 4.23 -21.63 -14.31
N GLY A 335 3.57 -20.75 -15.05
CA GLY A 335 2.74 -21.14 -16.20
C GLY A 335 3.53 -21.42 -17.49
N ARG A 336 4.84 -21.18 -17.53
CA ARG A 336 5.64 -21.34 -18.76
C ARG A 336 5.63 -22.78 -19.28
N MET A 337 5.51 -23.76 -18.38
CA MET A 337 5.46 -25.17 -18.73
C MET A 337 4.05 -25.71 -19.02
N ASP A 338 2.99 -24.91 -18.86
CA ASP A 338 1.61 -25.36 -19.09
C ASP A 338 1.34 -25.72 -20.55
N LYS A 339 2.07 -25.10 -21.47
CA LYS A 339 2.01 -25.43 -22.91
C LYS A 339 2.74 -26.72 -23.25
N LEU A 340 3.71 -27.12 -22.43
CA LEU A 340 4.59 -28.27 -22.66
C LEU A 340 4.11 -29.53 -21.92
N PHE A 341 3.40 -29.36 -20.81
CA PHE A 341 2.81 -30.46 -20.04
C PHE A 341 1.29 -30.27 -19.93
N PRO A 342 0.48 -31.17 -20.51
CA PRO A 342 -0.98 -31.12 -20.38
C PRO A 342 -1.39 -31.61 -18.98
N TRP A 343 -1.34 -30.71 -18.00
CA TRP A 343 -1.77 -30.98 -16.63
C TRP A 343 -3.27 -31.33 -16.62
N GLN A 344 -3.65 -32.43 -15.93
CA GLN A 344 -5.07 -32.79 -15.77
C GLN A 344 -5.80 -31.88 -14.77
N GLN A 345 -5.07 -31.30 -13.81
CA GLN A 345 -5.57 -30.32 -12.86
C GLN A 345 -4.42 -29.49 -12.32
N ARG A 346 -4.33 -28.22 -12.74
CA ARG A 346 -3.39 -27.24 -12.17
C ARG A 346 -4.14 -25.95 -11.92
N TRP A 347 -4.07 -25.46 -10.69
CA TRP A 347 -4.57 -24.14 -10.31
C TRP A 347 -3.37 -23.29 -9.89
N PRO A 348 -3.36 -21.98 -10.19
CA PRO A 348 -2.33 -21.10 -9.66
C PRO A 348 -2.45 -21.07 -8.13
N GLU A 349 -1.48 -21.65 -7.43
CA GLU A 349 -1.47 -21.62 -5.98
C GLU A 349 -1.07 -20.23 -5.47
N GLY A 350 -1.67 -19.83 -4.35
CA GLY A 350 -1.27 -18.65 -3.61
C GLY A 350 -0.01 -18.87 -2.78
N ILE A 351 0.29 -17.93 -1.89
CA ILE A 351 1.51 -17.95 -1.07
C ILE A 351 1.55 -19.12 -0.07
N SER A 352 0.42 -19.72 0.27
CA SER A 352 0.42 -20.88 1.18
C SER A 352 1.13 -22.10 0.60
N ALA A 353 1.36 -22.17 -0.72
CA ALA A 353 2.18 -23.21 -1.34
C ALA A 353 3.58 -23.28 -0.70
N TYR A 354 4.14 -22.14 -0.28
CA TYR A 354 5.44 -22.08 0.37
C TYR A 354 5.49 -22.80 1.72
N VAL A 355 4.36 -22.97 2.42
CA VAL A 355 4.32 -23.79 3.64
C VAL A 355 4.73 -25.22 3.33
N ARG A 356 4.19 -25.79 2.25
CA ARG A 356 4.56 -27.13 1.79
C ARG A 356 6.01 -27.15 1.30
N TYR A 357 6.38 -26.21 0.44
CA TYR A 357 7.73 -26.15 -0.13
C TYR A 357 8.82 -26.06 0.95
N PHE A 358 8.71 -25.14 1.91
CA PHE A 358 9.72 -24.95 2.95
C PHE A 358 9.78 -26.11 3.94
N ASN A 359 8.65 -26.77 4.23
CA ASN A 359 8.66 -27.99 5.02
C ASN A 359 9.43 -29.11 4.32
N ASP A 360 9.23 -29.30 3.00
CA ASP A 360 9.93 -30.31 2.22
C ASP A 360 11.42 -29.98 2.08
N MET A 361 11.76 -28.73 1.75
CA MET A 361 13.14 -28.24 1.71
C MET A 361 13.89 -28.54 3.02
N ARG A 362 13.32 -28.12 4.16
CA ARG A 362 13.90 -28.40 5.48
C ARG A 362 14.07 -29.89 5.73
N LYS A 363 13.06 -30.70 5.40
CA LYS A 363 13.09 -32.16 5.57
C LYS A 363 14.27 -32.79 4.82
N TYR A 364 14.63 -32.26 3.66
CA TYR A 364 15.74 -32.74 2.84
C TYR A 364 17.06 -31.98 3.05
N GLY A 365 17.15 -31.14 4.08
CA GLY A 365 18.39 -30.48 4.50
C GLY A 365 18.73 -29.21 3.72
N GLU A 366 17.80 -28.66 2.93
CA GLU A 366 17.95 -27.35 2.31
C GLU A 366 17.76 -26.24 3.36
N ASN A 367 18.47 -25.13 3.15
CA ASN A 367 18.48 -23.97 4.04
C ASN A 367 18.36 -22.64 3.29
N PHE A 368 18.15 -22.66 1.97
CA PHE A 368 18.25 -21.48 1.13
C PHE A 368 17.33 -21.54 -0.09
N THR A 369 16.70 -20.43 -0.44
CA THR A 369 15.92 -20.29 -1.68
C THR A 369 16.02 -18.87 -2.22
N GLU A 370 15.69 -18.72 -3.49
CA GLU A 370 15.36 -17.43 -4.09
C GLU A 370 13.85 -17.23 -4.17
N ILE A 371 13.39 -15.99 -3.94
CA ILE A 371 11.99 -15.56 -4.02
C ILE A 371 11.92 -14.25 -4.80
N TRP A 372 11.02 -14.15 -5.77
CA TRP A 372 10.82 -12.93 -6.55
C TRP A 372 9.68 -12.09 -6.01
N MET A 373 9.92 -10.80 -5.89
CA MET A 373 8.89 -9.77 -5.82
C MET A 373 8.37 -9.51 -7.25
N ALA A 374 7.69 -10.48 -7.85
CA ALA A 374 7.20 -10.42 -9.23
C ALA A 374 5.83 -9.73 -9.35
N ALA A 375 5.48 -9.19 -10.52
CA ALA A 375 4.21 -8.48 -10.69
C ALA A 375 3.00 -9.36 -10.33
N TRP A 376 3.04 -10.63 -10.70
CA TRP A 376 1.99 -11.61 -10.39
C TRP A 376 2.05 -12.17 -8.95
N THR A 377 3.05 -11.79 -8.15
CA THR A 377 3.25 -12.30 -6.77
C THR A 377 4.27 -11.47 -6.00
N LEU A 378 3.87 -10.90 -4.85
CA LEU A 378 4.74 -10.24 -3.87
C LEU A 378 5.42 -8.92 -4.30
N ALA A 379 5.33 -8.45 -5.55
CA ALA A 379 5.79 -7.09 -5.87
C ALA A 379 4.97 -6.03 -5.13
N LEU A 380 5.59 -4.89 -4.85
CA LEU A 380 4.94 -3.81 -4.13
C LEU A 380 4.29 -2.79 -5.07
N GLU A 381 4.78 -2.63 -6.29
CA GLU A 381 4.18 -1.70 -7.25
C GLU A 381 4.11 -2.32 -8.64
N TRP A 382 2.96 -2.10 -9.28
CA TRP A 382 2.65 -2.52 -10.65
C TRP A 382 1.41 -1.74 -11.14
N THR A 383 0.92 -2.05 -12.34
CA THR A 383 -0.39 -1.62 -12.83
C THR A 383 -1.52 -2.44 -12.21
N ASP A 384 -2.75 -1.95 -12.34
CA ASP A 384 -3.98 -2.55 -11.76
C ASP A 384 -4.44 -3.84 -12.47
N ILE A 385 -3.61 -4.43 -13.33
CA ILE A 385 -3.86 -5.73 -13.97
C ILE A 385 -3.96 -6.88 -12.96
N TYR A 386 -3.35 -6.71 -11.77
CA TYR A 386 -3.49 -7.62 -10.64
C TYR A 386 -4.08 -6.86 -9.43
N PRO A 387 -4.80 -7.54 -8.53
CA PRO A 387 -5.42 -6.90 -7.36
C PRO A 387 -4.41 -6.20 -6.42
N GLY A 388 -4.82 -5.07 -5.84
CA GLY A 388 -4.03 -4.33 -4.84
C GLY A 388 -2.94 -3.42 -5.39
N TYR A 389 -2.78 -3.34 -6.71
CA TYR A 389 -1.82 -2.43 -7.34
C TYR A 389 -2.46 -1.14 -7.81
N HIS A 390 -1.70 -0.06 -7.66
CA HIS A 390 -2.18 1.31 -7.76
C HIS A 390 -1.19 2.23 -8.51
N GLY A 391 -0.25 1.65 -9.27
CA GLY A 391 0.81 2.40 -9.94
C GLY A 391 2.00 2.75 -9.05
N LEU A 392 2.89 3.60 -9.58
CA LEU A 392 4.17 3.93 -8.95
C LEU A 392 3.98 4.65 -7.60
N GLY A 393 4.76 4.23 -6.60
CA GLY A 393 4.75 4.83 -5.26
C GLY A 393 3.57 4.46 -4.36
N GLN A 394 2.53 3.81 -4.90
CA GLN A 394 1.40 3.32 -4.13
C GLN A 394 1.57 1.82 -3.84
N PHE A 395 2.29 1.51 -2.74
CA PHE A 395 2.68 0.13 -2.46
C PHE A 395 1.49 -0.77 -2.06
N ASN A 396 1.50 -1.98 -2.62
CA ASN A 396 0.53 -3.04 -2.41
C ASN A 396 0.71 -3.64 -1.00
N LEU A 397 -0.17 -3.23 -0.08
CA LEU A 397 -0.14 -3.69 1.31
C LEU A 397 -0.53 -5.17 1.47
N ILE A 398 -1.29 -5.72 0.52
CA ILE A 398 -1.64 -7.15 0.51
C ILE A 398 -0.36 -7.97 0.30
N ASN A 399 0.39 -7.64 -0.76
CA ASN A 399 1.66 -8.30 -1.08
C ASN A 399 2.71 -8.08 0.01
N ALA A 400 2.78 -6.88 0.58
CA ALA A 400 3.68 -6.60 1.71
C ALA A 400 3.37 -7.47 2.94
N TRP A 401 2.08 -7.67 3.25
CA TRP A 401 1.66 -8.54 4.35
C TRP A 401 1.87 -10.03 4.04
N GLN A 402 1.65 -10.45 2.79
CA GLN A 402 1.93 -11.81 2.34
C GLN A 402 3.43 -12.13 2.41
N LEU A 403 4.28 -11.18 2.04
CA LEU A 403 5.73 -11.32 2.13
C LEU A 403 6.18 -11.55 3.58
N ASP A 404 5.63 -10.81 4.55
CA ASP A 404 5.88 -11.07 5.97
C ASP A 404 5.59 -12.52 6.35
N ARG A 405 4.44 -13.07 5.90
CA ARG A 405 4.03 -14.46 6.21
C ARG A 405 4.94 -15.50 5.56
N LEU A 406 5.33 -15.27 4.32
CA LEU A 406 6.28 -16.14 3.62
C LEU A 406 7.63 -16.17 4.34
N ILE A 407 8.16 -14.99 4.69
CA ILE A 407 9.47 -14.88 5.35
C ILE A 407 9.41 -15.45 6.78
N ASP A 408 8.30 -15.27 7.51
CA ASP A 408 8.08 -15.92 8.80
C ASP A 408 8.07 -17.46 8.64
N CYS A 409 7.39 -17.99 7.62
CA CYS A 409 7.37 -19.42 7.32
C CYS A 409 8.77 -19.96 7.00
N ALA A 410 9.55 -19.24 6.18
CA ALA A 410 10.94 -19.58 5.89
C ALA A 410 11.79 -19.60 7.17
N THR A 411 11.64 -18.60 8.04
CA THR A 411 12.34 -18.52 9.33
C THR A 411 12.06 -19.76 10.19
N THR A 412 10.79 -20.16 10.33
CA THR A 412 10.42 -21.34 11.13
C THR A 412 10.95 -22.67 10.55
N ASN A 413 11.31 -22.67 9.26
CA ASN A 413 11.90 -23.81 8.58
C ASN A 413 13.42 -23.73 8.43
N GLY A 414 14.07 -22.70 8.98
CA GLY A 414 15.52 -22.51 8.82
C GLY A 414 15.95 -22.20 7.39
N ILE A 415 15.03 -21.67 6.57
CA ILE A 415 15.27 -21.26 5.19
C ILE A 415 15.60 -19.77 5.15
N TYR A 416 16.74 -19.44 4.52
CA TYR A 416 17.19 -18.09 4.24
C TYR A 416 16.83 -17.70 2.81
N ILE A 417 16.50 -16.43 2.60
CA ILE A 417 15.92 -15.96 1.33
C ILE A 417 16.87 -15.01 0.61
N ASN A 418 17.21 -15.34 -0.63
CA ASN A 418 17.65 -14.36 -1.64
C ASN A 418 16.41 -13.65 -2.16
N LEU A 419 16.17 -12.41 -1.72
CA LEU A 419 14.95 -11.69 -2.07
C LEU A 419 15.20 -10.82 -3.31
N VAL A 420 14.61 -11.22 -4.44
CA VAL A 420 14.76 -10.54 -5.72
C VAL A 420 13.76 -9.40 -5.86
N ILE A 421 14.26 -8.18 -6.00
CA ILE A 421 13.45 -6.95 -6.10
C ILE A 421 12.86 -6.80 -7.51
N HIS A 422 13.68 -6.99 -8.55
CA HIS A 422 13.24 -6.99 -9.94
C HIS A 422 13.63 -8.29 -10.65
N ASN A 423 12.66 -8.94 -11.27
CA ASN A 423 12.94 -9.93 -12.32
C ASN A 423 13.12 -9.21 -13.67
N HIS A 424 13.82 -9.85 -14.59
CA HIS A 424 14.15 -9.30 -15.91
C HIS A 424 12.93 -8.85 -16.72
N GLY A 425 11.87 -9.66 -16.72
CA GLY A 425 10.65 -9.45 -17.50
C GLY A 425 10.05 -8.06 -17.33
N LYS A 426 10.04 -7.53 -16.09
CA LYS A 426 9.59 -6.17 -15.76
C LYS A 426 10.20 -5.11 -16.69
N PHE A 427 11.47 -5.26 -17.05
CA PHE A 427 12.21 -4.29 -17.85
C PHE A 427 12.81 -4.93 -19.10
N SER A 428 12.05 -5.82 -19.76
CA SER A 428 12.44 -6.43 -21.03
C SER A 428 11.32 -6.32 -22.07
N THR A 429 11.70 -6.02 -23.32
CA THR A 429 10.79 -6.07 -24.49
C THR A 429 11.10 -7.25 -25.41
N TYR A 430 11.76 -8.29 -24.90
CA TYR A 430 12.05 -9.49 -25.70
C TYR A 430 12.13 -10.80 -24.92
N CYS A 431 12.31 -10.77 -23.60
CA CYS A 431 12.43 -11.97 -22.77
C CYS A 431 11.45 -11.90 -21.60
N ASP A 432 10.52 -12.87 -21.53
CA ASP A 432 9.43 -12.89 -20.54
C ASP A 432 8.78 -11.50 -20.38
N GLU A 433 8.40 -10.89 -21.49
CA GLU A 433 8.08 -9.47 -21.60
C GLU A 433 6.94 -9.03 -20.67
N GLU A 434 7.23 -8.09 -19.78
CA GLU A 434 6.24 -7.41 -18.94
C GLU A 434 6.30 -5.88 -19.10
N TRP A 435 7.20 -5.35 -19.94
CA TRP A 435 7.40 -3.90 -20.13
C TRP A 435 6.12 -3.17 -20.54
N ASP A 436 5.32 -3.87 -21.32
CA ASP A 436 4.03 -3.41 -21.80
C ASP A 436 3.11 -3.03 -20.62
N ASP A 437 3.04 -3.84 -19.57
CA ASP A 437 2.19 -3.56 -18.40
C ASP A 437 2.94 -2.87 -17.25
N ASN A 438 4.20 -2.48 -17.47
CA ASN A 438 5.02 -1.86 -16.45
C ASN A 438 4.56 -0.41 -16.15
N PRO A 439 4.34 -0.03 -14.88
CA PRO A 439 3.88 1.32 -14.51
C PRO A 439 4.88 2.45 -14.83
N PHE A 440 6.15 2.15 -15.08
CA PHE A 440 7.13 3.14 -15.56
C PHE A 440 6.96 3.50 -17.05
N ASN A 441 6.32 2.63 -17.83
CA ASN A 441 6.07 2.86 -19.26
C ASN A 441 5.09 4.02 -19.45
N ILE A 442 5.41 4.95 -20.36
CA ILE A 442 4.56 6.10 -20.68
C ILE A 442 3.13 5.70 -21.10
N ARG A 443 2.93 4.51 -21.68
CA ARG A 443 1.60 4.02 -22.05
C ARG A 443 0.68 3.83 -20.83
N ASN A 444 1.27 3.52 -19.66
CA ASN A 444 0.55 3.23 -18.42
C ASN A 444 0.52 4.44 -17.47
N GLY A 445 0.76 5.65 -17.99
CA GLY A 445 0.85 6.87 -17.18
C GLY A 445 2.23 7.12 -16.55
N GLY A 446 3.20 6.23 -16.82
CA GLY A 446 4.60 6.42 -16.46
C GLY A 446 5.29 7.48 -17.33
N TYR A 447 6.62 7.42 -17.37
CA TYR A 447 7.43 8.48 -17.99
C TYR A 447 8.67 7.99 -18.72
N LEU A 448 8.86 6.67 -18.81
CA LEU A 448 9.92 6.04 -19.59
C LEU A 448 9.36 5.56 -20.92
N LYS A 449 10.14 5.73 -21.99
CA LYS A 449 9.79 5.27 -23.35
C LYS A 449 10.27 3.85 -23.61
N ILE A 450 11.41 3.47 -23.02
CA ILE A 450 12.04 2.16 -23.15
C ILE A 450 12.59 1.71 -21.79
N PRO A 451 12.72 0.39 -21.53
CA PRO A 451 13.21 -0.11 -20.25
C PRO A 451 14.63 0.34 -19.91
N ASP A 452 15.50 0.55 -20.91
CA ASP A 452 16.89 1.01 -20.71
C ASP A 452 16.97 2.32 -19.89
N GLU A 453 15.99 3.21 -20.03
CA GLU A 453 15.93 4.50 -19.32
C GLU A 453 15.76 4.32 -17.80
N PHE A 454 15.34 3.15 -17.32
CA PHE A 454 15.22 2.87 -15.87
C PHE A 454 16.55 3.06 -15.14
N PHE A 455 17.66 2.74 -15.80
CA PHE A 455 19.01 2.80 -15.22
C PHE A 455 19.59 4.23 -15.21
N THR A 456 19.01 5.18 -15.95
CA THR A 456 19.57 6.53 -16.12
C THR A 456 18.63 7.65 -15.67
N ASP A 457 17.31 7.48 -15.78
CA ASP A 457 16.34 8.51 -15.41
C ASP A 457 16.36 8.76 -13.90
N SER A 458 16.50 10.03 -13.50
CA SER A 458 16.59 10.37 -12.07
C SER A 458 15.30 10.04 -11.29
N ARG A 459 14.14 10.04 -11.96
CA ARG A 459 12.85 9.73 -11.34
C ARG A 459 12.73 8.23 -11.08
N SER A 460 13.15 7.36 -12.00
CA SER A 460 13.16 5.91 -11.77
C SER A 460 14.13 5.51 -10.66
N LYS A 461 15.33 6.10 -10.63
CA LYS A 461 16.27 5.91 -9.52
C LYS A 461 15.66 6.30 -8.17
N ARG A 462 14.99 7.46 -8.09
CA ARG A 462 14.28 7.88 -6.86
C ARG A 462 13.15 6.94 -6.50
N ALA A 463 12.36 6.46 -7.46
CA ALA A 463 11.30 5.49 -7.22
C ALA A 463 11.85 4.18 -6.65
N PHE A 464 12.94 3.65 -7.23
CA PHE A 464 13.62 2.47 -6.71
C PHE A 464 14.12 2.67 -5.26
N LEU A 465 14.69 3.84 -4.94
CA LEU A 465 15.12 4.13 -3.58
C LEU A 465 13.95 4.22 -2.59
N LYS A 466 12.78 4.71 -3.01
CA LYS A 466 11.55 4.69 -2.19
C LYS A 466 11.09 3.25 -1.93
N LEU A 467 11.08 2.41 -2.97
CA LEU A 467 10.77 0.97 -2.86
C LEU A 467 11.72 0.27 -1.88
N MET A 468 13.03 0.53 -1.99
CA MET A 468 14.03 -0.04 -1.08
C MET A 468 13.91 0.51 0.33
N ARG A 469 13.66 1.80 0.52
CA ARG A 469 13.44 2.40 1.85
C ARG A 469 12.27 1.71 2.56
N TYR A 470 11.15 1.49 1.87
CA TYR A 470 9.99 0.79 2.44
C TYR A 470 10.29 -0.68 2.73
N SER A 471 10.94 -1.40 1.80
CA SER A 471 11.31 -2.81 1.99
C SER A 471 12.27 -2.99 3.17
N ILE A 472 13.27 -2.11 3.31
CA ILE A 472 14.21 -2.11 4.45
C ILE A 472 13.49 -1.75 5.76
N ALA A 473 12.58 -0.77 5.75
CA ALA A 473 11.79 -0.41 6.92
C ALA A 473 10.94 -1.57 7.43
N ARG A 474 10.32 -2.33 6.51
CA ARG A 474 9.41 -3.42 6.81
C ARG A 474 10.12 -4.72 7.18
N ASP A 475 11.17 -5.06 6.43
CA ASP A 475 11.78 -6.38 6.42
C ASP A 475 13.28 -6.39 6.69
N GLY A 476 13.95 -5.23 6.67
CA GLY A 476 15.39 -5.15 6.93
C GLY A 476 15.79 -5.54 8.35
N TRP A 477 14.89 -5.64 9.31
CA TRP A 477 15.19 -6.16 10.65
C TRP A 477 15.47 -7.68 10.66
N ARG A 478 15.15 -8.40 9.58
CA ARG A 478 15.06 -9.86 9.54
C ARG A 478 16.40 -10.54 9.22
N PRO A 479 17.03 -11.28 10.15
CA PRO A 479 18.28 -11.99 9.87
C PRO A 479 18.16 -13.11 8.83
N ASN A 480 16.93 -13.55 8.54
CA ASN A 480 16.67 -14.63 7.59
C ASN A 480 16.57 -14.16 6.13
N ILE A 481 16.62 -12.85 5.87
CA ILE A 481 16.94 -12.33 4.54
C ILE A 481 18.45 -12.47 4.37
N PHE A 482 18.86 -13.24 3.36
CA PHE A 482 20.27 -13.41 3.04
C PHE A 482 20.79 -12.18 2.27
N ALA A 483 20.09 -11.81 1.20
CA ALA A 483 20.48 -10.69 0.36
C ALA A 483 19.26 -9.96 -0.23
N TRP A 484 19.46 -8.65 -0.46
CA TRP A 484 18.68 -7.87 -1.41
C TRP A 484 19.25 -8.13 -2.80
N ALA A 485 18.63 -9.03 -3.56
CA ALA A 485 18.98 -9.27 -4.95
C ALA A 485 18.30 -8.21 -5.82
N LEU A 486 19.05 -7.22 -6.31
CA LEU A 486 18.48 -6.09 -7.05
C LEU A 486 17.80 -6.58 -8.33
N TRP A 487 18.42 -7.56 -8.98
CA TRP A 487 17.93 -8.17 -10.21
C TRP A 487 18.06 -9.69 -10.22
N SER A 488 17.08 -10.35 -10.83
CA SER A 488 17.28 -11.64 -11.49
C SER A 488 17.51 -11.41 -12.98
N GLU A 489 18.57 -12.02 -13.51
CA GLU A 489 18.91 -12.04 -14.95
C GLU A 489 18.97 -10.65 -15.59
N VAL A 490 19.73 -9.73 -14.99
CA VAL A 490 19.81 -8.33 -15.47
C VAL A 490 20.27 -8.23 -16.94
N ASP A 491 21.02 -9.21 -17.44
CA ASP A 491 21.46 -9.26 -18.84
C ASP A 491 20.32 -9.55 -19.84
N LEU A 492 19.15 -9.98 -19.36
CA LEU A 492 17.94 -10.19 -20.16
C LEU A 492 16.97 -8.99 -20.14
N THR A 493 17.40 -7.87 -19.56
CA THR A 493 16.67 -6.60 -19.59
C THR A 493 17.04 -5.74 -20.80
N GLY A 494 16.28 -4.67 -21.02
CA GLY A 494 16.48 -3.71 -22.11
C GLY A 494 15.55 -3.92 -23.30
N SER A 495 15.69 -3.01 -24.26
CA SER A 495 14.86 -2.93 -25.46
C SER A 495 15.45 -3.61 -26.70
N ASP A 496 16.74 -3.96 -26.65
CA ASP A 496 17.46 -4.57 -27.78
C ASP A 496 17.80 -6.03 -27.50
N LYS A 497 17.01 -6.94 -28.07
CA LYS A 497 17.20 -8.40 -27.98
C LYS A 497 18.55 -8.88 -28.52
N ASN A 498 19.22 -8.10 -29.37
CA ASN A 498 20.51 -8.47 -29.95
C ASN A 498 21.69 -8.00 -29.10
N ARG A 499 21.44 -7.29 -27.99
CA ARG A 499 22.48 -6.78 -27.09
C ARG A 499 22.80 -7.79 -25.99
N TRP A 500 23.73 -8.68 -26.31
CA TRP A 500 24.12 -9.79 -25.42
C TRP A 500 24.93 -9.40 -24.17
N ASN A 501 25.23 -8.11 -23.97
CA ASN A 501 26.06 -7.60 -22.87
C ASN A 501 25.44 -6.37 -22.18
N PHE A 502 24.11 -6.33 -22.07
CA PHE A 502 23.38 -5.20 -21.47
C PHE A 502 23.86 -4.87 -20.04
N GLN A 503 24.22 -5.89 -19.26
CA GLN A 503 24.75 -5.77 -17.91
C GLN A 503 26.14 -5.07 -17.85
N ASP A 504 26.90 -5.08 -18.95
CA ASP A 504 28.24 -4.48 -19.02
C ASP A 504 28.22 -2.99 -19.39
N THR A 505 27.03 -2.43 -19.53
CA THR A 505 26.87 -1.05 -19.98
C THR A 505 27.21 -0.08 -18.85
N PRO A 506 27.89 1.05 -19.14
CA PRO A 506 28.28 2.00 -18.10
C PRO A 506 27.10 2.44 -17.23
N SER A 507 25.94 2.69 -17.83
CA SER A 507 24.72 3.09 -17.13
C SER A 507 24.23 2.03 -16.13
N VAL A 508 24.30 0.74 -16.48
CA VAL A 508 23.86 -0.34 -15.58
C VAL A 508 24.85 -0.49 -14.43
N ILE A 509 26.15 -0.44 -14.69
CA ILE A 509 27.19 -0.53 -13.65
C ILE A 509 27.09 0.67 -12.69
N GLU A 510 27.01 1.89 -13.21
CA GLU A 510 26.87 3.11 -12.41
C GLU A 510 25.58 3.09 -11.56
N TRP A 511 24.49 2.59 -12.11
CA TRP A 511 23.25 2.40 -11.37
C TRP A 511 23.44 1.41 -10.21
N HIS A 512 24.09 0.27 -10.42
CA HIS A 512 24.34 -0.71 -9.35
C HIS A 512 25.21 -0.13 -8.25
N GLU A 513 26.25 0.61 -8.60
CA GLU A 513 27.10 1.31 -7.64
C GLU A 513 26.32 2.34 -6.82
N GLU A 514 25.53 3.19 -7.49
CA GLU A 514 24.72 4.24 -6.85
C GLU A 514 23.69 3.63 -5.90
N MET A 515 22.91 2.67 -6.38
CA MET A 515 21.84 2.04 -5.61
C MET A 515 22.40 1.20 -4.45
N SER A 516 23.50 0.48 -4.66
CA SER A 516 24.14 -0.30 -3.59
C SER A 516 24.67 0.60 -2.48
N ARG A 517 25.29 1.74 -2.81
CA ARG A 517 25.73 2.73 -1.80
C ARG A 517 24.55 3.29 -1.02
N ALA A 518 23.45 3.62 -1.69
CA ALA A 518 22.25 4.14 -1.04
C ALA A 518 21.55 3.08 -0.17
N ILE A 519 21.42 1.84 -0.64
CA ILE A 519 20.86 0.74 0.17
C ILE A 519 21.74 0.49 1.40
N LYS A 520 23.06 0.45 1.23
CA LYS A 520 23.99 0.31 2.38
C LYS A 520 23.92 1.48 3.34
N SER A 521 23.50 2.69 2.95
CA SER A 521 23.32 3.79 3.90
C SER A 521 22.00 3.67 4.68
N MET A 522 20.94 3.15 4.04
CA MET A 522 19.61 2.96 4.65
C MET A 522 19.50 1.71 5.53
N ASP A 523 20.08 0.60 5.10
CA ASP A 523 20.05 -0.68 5.83
C ASP A 523 21.15 -0.69 6.90
N ILE A 524 20.76 -0.47 8.16
CA ILE A 524 21.70 -0.50 9.29
C ILE A 524 22.29 -1.90 9.52
N TYR A 525 21.59 -2.95 9.09
CA TYR A 525 22.02 -4.33 9.25
C TYR A 525 22.93 -4.78 8.13
N LYS A 526 23.16 -3.96 7.10
CA LYS A 526 24.12 -4.23 6.02
C LYS A 526 23.93 -5.59 5.36
N HIS A 527 22.69 -6.02 5.10
CA HIS A 527 22.40 -7.24 4.35
C HIS A 527 23.25 -7.31 3.08
N ILE A 528 23.54 -8.54 2.63
CA ILE A 528 24.24 -8.74 1.36
C ILE A 528 23.40 -8.08 0.25
N ILE A 529 24.08 -7.50 -0.72
CA ILE A 529 23.44 -6.99 -1.94
C ILE A 529 24.00 -7.82 -3.07
N SER A 530 23.14 -8.27 -3.98
CA SER A 530 23.54 -9.11 -5.10
C SER A 530 22.75 -8.75 -6.35
N THR A 531 23.22 -9.21 -7.50
CA THR A 531 22.52 -9.17 -8.78
C THR A 531 22.84 -10.46 -9.52
N HIS A 532 21.81 -11.09 -10.07
CA HIS A 532 21.95 -12.30 -10.87
C HIS A 532 22.05 -11.96 -12.37
N VAL A 533 22.92 -12.69 -13.07
CA VAL A 533 23.12 -12.69 -14.53
C VAL A 533 22.87 -14.11 -15.00
N SER A 534 22.05 -14.30 -16.04
CA SER A 534 21.58 -15.62 -16.54
C SER A 534 22.69 -16.48 -17.18
N ARG A 535 23.93 -15.98 -17.19
CA ARG A 535 25.05 -16.55 -17.96
C ARG A 535 25.99 -17.34 -17.08
N ASP A 536 26.86 -18.05 -17.78
CA ASP A 536 28.00 -18.75 -17.20
C ASP A 536 28.93 -17.81 -16.43
N TYR A 537 29.60 -18.33 -15.40
CA TYR A 537 30.45 -17.58 -14.46
C TYR A 537 31.61 -16.84 -15.16
N ARG A 538 32.01 -17.27 -16.38
CA ARG A 538 33.02 -16.59 -17.21
C ARG A 538 32.54 -15.28 -17.84
N LYS A 539 31.23 -15.01 -17.82
CA LYS A 539 30.59 -13.80 -18.38
C LYS A 539 30.09 -12.85 -17.30
N MET A 540 30.46 -13.10 -16.04
CA MET A 540 30.17 -12.21 -14.92
C MET A 540 31.00 -10.94 -15.00
N ASN A 541 30.34 -9.81 -14.79
CA ASN A 541 30.99 -8.52 -14.62
C ASN A 541 31.34 -8.33 -13.15
N LYS A 542 32.63 -8.29 -12.82
CA LYS A 542 33.10 -8.12 -11.43
C LYS A 542 32.76 -6.76 -10.80
N LYS A 543 32.22 -5.81 -11.57
CA LYS A 543 31.79 -4.49 -11.09
C LYS A 543 30.32 -4.46 -10.65
N LEU A 544 29.53 -5.46 -11.04
CA LEU A 544 28.18 -5.69 -10.52
C LEU A 544 28.28 -6.47 -9.21
#